data_AF-A0A2G6NJ92-F1
#
_entry.id   AF-A0A2G6NJ92-F1
#
_cell.length_a   1.000
_cell.length_b   1.000
_cell.length_c   1.000
_cell.angle_alpha   90.00
_cell.angle_beta   90.00
_cell.angle_gamma   90.00
#
_symmetry.space_group_name_H-M   'P 1'
#
loop_
_entity.id
_entity.type
_entity.pdbx_description
1 polymer ?
#
loop_
_entity_poly.entity_id
_entity_poly.type
_entity_poly.pdbx_seq_one_letter_code
_entity_poly.pdbx_strand_id
1 'polypeptide(L)'
;MKMKISILFSMIFLFTTITAIPVFAGDLLRCVRCGMIVSKNPTWEGRMQKPDEEPIVFCAPKCLLLTSPADKDHDEAQLQLKDYYSTNFVDATQAWYVGGSDVMGPMGPDLIPFADKKSAEEFMAEHHGKTLYRYSELTLARLKEILPMKHHKKHKEKALDGSERCARCGMIIAKHPKWEGRMHKKGEERVLFCAPRCLLMTNPADQDSSGTKLKLRDYYSTNLIDARAAWFVAGSDVMGPMGPDLIPFADKKSAKEFMDEHHGKALYRYSELTLERLKEILPMKHNKKKHHEKQ
;
A
#
# COMPACT_ATOMS: atom_id res chain seq x y z
N MET A 1 83.91 -11.08 1.33
CA MET A 1 82.90 -10.25 0.62
C MET A 1 81.58 -10.40 1.40
N LYS A 2 81.15 -9.36 2.13
CA LYS A 2 80.03 -9.44 3.09
C LYS A 2 78.68 -9.31 2.39
N MET A 3 77.82 -10.29 2.62
CA MET A 3 76.46 -10.45 2.09
C MET A 3 75.50 -9.48 2.80
N LYS A 4 74.77 -8.64 2.05
CA LYS A 4 73.66 -7.83 2.58
C LYS A 4 72.36 -8.32 1.95
N ILE A 5 71.55 -9.02 2.74
CA ILE A 5 70.19 -9.43 2.40
C ILE A 5 69.27 -8.30 2.87
N SER A 6 68.64 -7.61 1.93
CA SER A 6 67.66 -6.56 2.22
C SER A 6 66.27 -7.19 2.21
N ILE A 7 65.67 -7.35 3.39
CA ILE A 7 64.30 -7.87 3.55
C ILE A 7 63.33 -6.70 3.30
N LEU A 8 62.59 -6.77 2.20
CA LEU A 8 61.54 -5.82 1.85
C LEU A 8 60.24 -6.25 2.57
N PHE A 9 59.84 -5.50 3.60
CA PHE A 9 58.60 -5.73 4.35
C PHE A 9 57.41 -5.19 3.54
N SER A 10 56.71 -6.05 2.81
CA SER A 10 55.49 -5.69 2.08
C SER A 10 54.28 -5.74 3.02
N MET A 11 53.84 -4.58 3.53
CA MET A 11 52.57 -4.43 4.24
C MET A 11 51.40 -4.64 3.27
N ILE A 12 50.78 -5.81 3.30
CA ILE A 12 49.52 -6.08 2.60
C ILE A 12 48.39 -5.48 3.44
N PHE A 13 47.85 -4.33 3.01
CA PHE A 13 46.60 -3.78 3.53
C PHE A 13 45.43 -4.55 2.91
N LEU A 14 44.83 -5.47 3.68
CA LEU A 14 43.57 -6.13 3.32
C LEU A 14 42.43 -5.10 3.48
N PHE A 15 42.10 -4.39 2.40
CA PHE A 15 40.88 -3.58 2.35
C PHE A 15 39.68 -4.53 2.20
N THR A 16 39.11 -4.96 3.32
CA THR A 16 37.76 -5.55 3.33
C THR A 16 36.76 -4.44 3.01
N THR A 17 36.40 -4.32 1.73
CA THR A 17 35.26 -3.52 1.31
C THR A 17 34.00 -4.17 1.87
N ILE A 18 33.47 -3.61 2.96
CA ILE A 18 32.12 -3.90 3.43
C ILE A 18 31.19 -3.35 2.36
N THR A 19 30.80 -4.20 1.42
CA THR A 19 29.65 -3.89 0.55
C THR A 19 28.44 -3.89 1.47
N ALA A 20 27.95 -2.70 1.79
CA ALA A 20 26.64 -2.55 2.39
C ALA A 20 25.63 -3.14 1.39
N ILE A 21 25.21 -4.38 1.64
CA ILE A 21 24.02 -4.96 1.06
C ILE A 21 22.88 -3.96 1.25
N PRO A 22 22.29 -3.44 0.17
CA PRO A 22 21.12 -2.61 0.30
C PRO A 22 20.03 -3.46 0.96
N VAL A 23 19.62 -3.07 2.17
CA VAL A 23 18.40 -3.57 2.77
C VAL A 23 17.28 -3.09 1.85
N PHE A 24 16.81 -3.98 0.98
CA PHE A 24 15.69 -3.70 0.09
C PHE A 24 14.50 -3.22 0.93
N ALA A 25 13.82 -2.19 0.43
CA ALA A 25 12.57 -1.67 0.96
C ALA A 25 11.40 -2.67 0.74
N GLY A 26 11.57 -3.93 1.16
CA GLY A 26 10.63 -5.04 0.93
C GLY A 26 9.40 -5.02 1.84
N ASP A 27 9.38 -4.19 2.87
CA ASP A 27 8.42 -4.35 3.97
C ASP A 27 6.98 -3.89 3.65
N LEU A 28 6.71 -3.26 2.50
CA LEU A 28 5.41 -2.66 2.21
C LEU A 28 4.82 -2.99 0.82
N LEU A 29 5.34 -3.99 0.10
CA LEU A 29 4.74 -4.37 -1.18
C LEU A 29 3.26 -4.74 -1.02
N ARG A 30 2.42 -4.15 -1.87
CA ARG A 30 0.97 -4.34 -1.85
C ARG A 30 0.54 -5.29 -2.95
N CYS A 31 -0.36 -6.20 -2.59
CA CYS A 31 -1.04 -7.07 -3.54
C CYS A 31 -1.76 -6.23 -4.60
N VAL A 32 -1.39 -6.38 -5.87
CA VAL A 32 -1.98 -5.59 -6.98
C VAL A 32 -3.49 -5.82 -7.13
N ARG A 33 -4.00 -6.96 -6.64
CA ARG A 33 -5.41 -7.31 -6.73
C ARG A 33 -6.27 -6.63 -5.64
N CYS A 34 -5.80 -6.61 -4.40
CA CYS A 34 -6.64 -6.21 -3.26
C CYS A 34 -6.03 -5.10 -2.38
N GLY A 35 -4.77 -4.70 -2.62
CA GLY A 35 -4.07 -3.65 -1.88
C GLY A 35 -3.55 -4.05 -0.50
N MET A 36 -3.76 -5.29 -0.06
CA MET A 36 -3.19 -5.81 1.20
C MET A 36 -1.67 -5.84 1.14
N ILE A 37 -1.04 -5.54 2.28
CA ILE A 37 0.42 -5.61 2.43
C ILE A 37 0.82 -7.09 2.48
N VAL A 38 1.69 -7.51 1.55
CA VAL A 38 2.07 -8.91 1.36
C VAL A 38 2.96 -9.41 2.51
N SER A 39 3.87 -8.58 3.00
CA SER A 39 4.77 -8.89 4.12
C SER A 39 4.04 -9.28 5.43
N LYS A 40 2.74 -8.97 5.55
CA LYS A 40 1.91 -9.41 6.68
C LYS A 40 1.49 -10.88 6.62
N ASN A 41 1.58 -11.52 5.46
CA ASN A 41 1.17 -12.91 5.23
C ASN A 41 2.20 -13.63 4.35
N PRO A 42 3.48 -13.69 4.76
CA PRO A 42 4.57 -14.11 3.88
C PRO A 42 4.47 -15.58 3.44
N THR A 43 3.76 -16.44 4.18
CA THR A 43 3.54 -17.85 3.81
C THR A 43 2.50 -18.03 2.71
N TRP A 44 1.67 -17.02 2.45
CA TRP A 44 0.60 -17.03 1.45
C TRP A 44 0.97 -16.28 0.16
N GLU A 45 2.22 -15.84 0.07
CA GLU A 45 2.69 -15.00 -1.03
C GLU A 45 2.61 -15.72 -2.37
N GLY A 46 2.06 -15.01 -3.36
CA GLY A 46 2.17 -15.38 -4.78
C GLY A 46 2.97 -14.34 -5.55
N ARG A 47 3.66 -14.78 -6.60
CA ARG A 47 4.42 -13.91 -7.51
C ARG A 47 4.07 -14.20 -8.96
N MET A 48 4.01 -13.14 -9.74
CA MET A 48 3.98 -13.19 -11.19
C MET A 48 5.20 -12.43 -11.69
N GLN A 49 6.08 -13.13 -12.39
CA GLN A 49 7.36 -12.60 -12.85
C GLN A 49 7.38 -12.59 -14.37
N LYS A 50 7.46 -11.41 -14.98
CA LYS A 50 7.74 -11.25 -16.41
C LYS A 50 9.25 -11.13 -16.65
N PRO A 51 9.77 -11.47 -17.85
CA PRO A 51 11.17 -11.22 -18.19
C PRO A 51 11.54 -9.75 -17.95
N ASP A 52 12.68 -9.52 -17.29
CA ASP A 52 13.27 -8.19 -17.06
C ASP A 52 12.40 -7.16 -16.30
N GLU A 53 11.30 -7.60 -15.66
CA GLU A 53 10.44 -6.76 -14.81
C GLU A 53 10.61 -7.08 -13.32
N GLU A 54 10.15 -6.19 -12.45
CA GLU A 54 10.04 -6.50 -11.01
C GLU A 54 8.87 -7.48 -10.76
N PRO A 55 8.96 -8.39 -9.78
CA PRO A 55 7.90 -9.34 -9.50
C PRO A 55 6.62 -8.63 -9.02
N ILE A 56 5.51 -8.95 -9.68
CA ILE A 56 4.18 -8.56 -9.21
C ILE A 56 3.79 -9.51 -8.07
N VAL A 57 3.54 -8.96 -6.88
CA VAL A 57 3.23 -9.75 -5.68
C VAL A 57 1.73 -9.82 -5.37
N PHE A 58 1.33 -10.93 -4.76
CA PHE A 58 -0.03 -11.21 -4.30
C PHE A 58 -0.02 -11.68 -2.85
N CYS A 59 -1.00 -11.24 -2.06
CA CYS A 59 -1.06 -11.57 -0.64
C CYS A 59 -1.63 -12.97 -0.35
N ALA A 60 -2.14 -13.68 -1.37
CA ALA A 60 -2.82 -14.96 -1.23
C ALA A 60 -2.88 -15.71 -2.58
N PRO A 61 -2.93 -17.06 -2.59
CA PRO A 61 -3.11 -17.86 -3.80
C PRO A 61 -4.34 -17.47 -4.62
N LYS A 62 -5.50 -17.30 -3.99
CA LYS A 62 -6.72 -16.80 -4.68
C LYS A 62 -6.48 -15.53 -5.47
N CYS A 63 -5.60 -14.64 -4.97
CA CYS A 63 -5.37 -13.36 -5.61
C CYS A 63 -4.57 -13.51 -6.89
N LEU A 64 -3.53 -14.35 -6.88
CA LEU A 64 -2.79 -14.69 -8.10
C LEU A 64 -3.69 -15.44 -9.08
N LEU A 65 -4.34 -16.53 -8.63
CA LEU A 65 -5.12 -17.42 -9.49
C LEU A 65 -6.29 -16.71 -10.18
N LEU A 66 -7.01 -15.85 -9.47
CA LEU A 66 -8.09 -15.10 -10.10
C LEU A 66 -7.57 -13.93 -10.98
N THR A 67 -6.30 -13.54 -10.89
CA THR A 67 -5.69 -12.47 -11.72
C THR A 67 -5.07 -13.06 -12.98
N SER A 68 -4.50 -14.25 -12.84
CA SER A 68 -3.92 -15.08 -13.89
C SER A 68 -4.51 -16.49 -13.78
N PRO A 69 -5.77 -16.68 -14.24
CA PRO A 69 -6.41 -17.99 -14.33
C PRO A 69 -5.95 -18.75 -15.57
N ALA A 70 -6.20 -20.06 -15.64
CA ALA A 70 -5.68 -20.91 -16.71
C ALA A 70 -6.19 -20.59 -18.12
N ASP A 71 -7.34 -19.93 -18.23
CA ASP A 71 -7.94 -19.46 -19.49
C ASP A 71 -7.46 -18.05 -19.90
N LYS A 72 -6.47 -17.48 -19.21
CA LYS A 72 -5.88 -16.20 -19.54
C LYS A 72 -4.50 -16.39 -20.18
N ASP A 73 -4.21 -15.61 -21.22
CA ASP A 73 -2.85 -15.48 -21.72
C ASP A 73 -1.93 -14.87 -20.64
N HIS A 74 -0.79 -15.52 -20.41
CA HIS A 74 0.16 -15.15 -19.38
C HIS A 74 1.32 -14.32 -19.92
N ASP A 75 1.43 -14.10 -21.23
CA ASP A 75 2.45 -13.21 -21.81
C ASP A 75 3.86 -13.52 -21.26
N GLU A 76 4.22 -14.80 -21.32
CA GLU A 76 5.47 -15.40 -20.81
C GLU A 76 5.72 -15.28 -19.29
N ALA A 77 4.75 -14.78 -18.51
CA ALA A 77 4.92 -14.61 -17.07
C ALA A 77 5.02 -15.96 -16.33
N GLN A 78 6.04 -16.10 -15.50
CA GLN A 78 6.16 -17.20 -14.55
C GLN A 78 5.27 -16.94 -13.34
N LEU A 79 4.41 -17.91 -13.04
CA LEU A 79 3.49 -17.86 -11.90
C LEU A 79 4.05 -18.72 -10.77
N GLN A 80 4.22 -18.15 -9.59
CA GLN A 80 4.79 -18.82 -8.45
C GLN A 80 3.89 -18.67 -7.22
N LEU A 81 3.67 -19.78 -6.52
CA LEU A 81 2.95 -19.82 -5.25
C LEU A 81 3.76 -20.59 -4.22
N LYS A 82 3.58 -20.28 -2.94
CA LYS A 82 4.25 -21.02 -1.88
C LYS A 82 3.53 -22.33 -1.59
N ASP A 83 4.23 -23.44 -1.73
CA ASP A 83 3.79 -24.74 -1.23
C ASP A 83 3.46 -24.66 0.27
N TYR A 84 2.33 -25.24 0.68
CA TYR A 84 1.77 -25.03 2.01
C TYR A 84 2.69 -25.50 3.14
N TYR A 85 3.31 -26.68 3.01
CA TYR A 85 4.13 -27.26 4.08
C TYR A 85 5.56 -26.73 4.05
N SER A 86 6.20 -26.70 2.87
CA SER A 86 7.60 -26.29 2.75
C SER A 86 7.79 -24.77 2.73
N THR A 87 6.75 -24.00 2.39
CA THR A 87 6.76 -22.54 2.17
C THR A 87 7.68 -22.08 1.03
N ASN A 88 8.22 -23.01 0.24
CA ASN A 88 9.02 -22.73 -0.94
C ASN A 88 8.13 -22.35 -2.11
N PHE A 89 8.63 -21.51 -3.01
CA PHE A 89 7.93 -21.22 -4.25
C PHE A 89 7.93 -22.43 -5.17
N VAL A 90 6.76 -22.73 -5.72
CA VAL A 90 6.53 -23.73 -6.76
C VAL A 90 5.87 -23.08 -7.96
N ASP A 91 6.07 -23.68 -9.14
CA ASP A 91 5.37 -23.26 -10.36
C ASP A 91 3.87 -23.49 -10.20
N ALA A 92 3.11 -22.39 -10.20
CA ALA A 92 1.66 -22.42 -10.02
C ALA A 92 0.96 -23.22 -11.14
N THR A 93 1.53 -23.28 -12.35
CA THR A 93 0.95 -24.03 -13.47
C THR A 93 1.10 -25.54 -13.32
N GLN A 94 2.06 -25.99 -12.49
CA GLN A 94 2.34 -27.40 -12.23
C GLN A 94 1.85 -27.88 -10.85
N ALA A 95 1.44 -26.96 -9.98
CA ALA A 95 0.99 -27.26 -8.64
C ALA A 95 -0.37 -28.00 -8.58
N TRP A 96 -0.64 -28.60 -7.42
CA TRP A 96 -1.92 -29.15 -7.02
C TRP A 96 -2.61 -28.20 -6.04
N TYR A 97 -3.94 -28.08 -6.12
CA TYR A 97 -4.70 -27.13 -5.32
C TYR A 97 -5.81 -27.82 -4.54
N VAL A 98 -5.80 -27.69 -3.22
CA VAL A 98 -6.90 -28.15 -2.38
C VAL A 98 -7.89 -27.02 -2.15
N GLY A 99 -9.16 -27.26 -2.49
CA GLY A 99 -10.27 -26.36 -2.20
C GLY A 99 -11.22 -26.93 -1.15
N GLY A 100 -11.88 -26.04 -0.40
CA GLY A 100 -12.90 -26.39 0.59
C GLY A 100 -12.36 -26.94 1.91
N SER A 101 -11.08 -26.74 2.22
CA SER A 101 -10.51 -27.07 3.53
C SER A 101 -10.98 -26.11 4.63
N ASP A 102 -10.68 -26.47 5.88
CA ASP A 102 -10.89 -25.61 7.05
C ASP A 102 -9.78 -24.55 7.25
N VAL A 103 -8.65 -24.68 6.54
CA VAL A 103 -7.58 -23.66 6.52
C VAL A 103 -8.01 -22.43 5.73
N MET A 104 -7.81 -21.27 6.36
CA MET A 104 -8.20 -19.98 5.81
C MET A 104 -6.98 -19.17 5.41
N GLY A 105 -6.99 -18.65 4.18
CA GLY A 105 -6.03 -17.64 3.75
C GLY A 105 -6.33 -16.26 4.36
N PRO A 106 -5.48 -15.25 4.10
CA PRO A 106 -5.62 -13.89 4.64
C PRO A 106 -6.94 -13.19 4.30
N MET A 107 -7.67 -13.72 3.32
CA MET A 107 -8.96 -13.21 2.84
C MET A 107 -10.07 -14.27 2.94
N GLY A 108 -9.99 -15.20 3.91
CA GLY A 108 -10.96 -16.28 4.08
C GLY A 108 -10.67 -17.50 3.19
N PRO A 109 -11.69 -18.28 2.76
CA PRO A 109 -11.49 -19.55 2.05
C PRO A 109 -10.62 -19.38 0.80
N ASP A 110 -9.65 -20.25 0.63
CA ASP A 110 -8.61 -20.14 -0.40
C ASP A 110 -8.41 -21.48 -1.13
N LEU A 111 -7.57 -21.46 -2.17
CA LEU A 111 -7.04 -22.68 -2.80
C LEU A 111 -5.61 -22.88 -2.29
N ILE A 112 -5.37 -24.02 -1.66
CA ILE A 112 -4.09 -24.31 -0.99
C ILE A 112 -3.15 -25.02 -1.96
N PRO A 113 -2.03 -24.41 -2.35
CA PRO A 113 -1.10 -24.96 -3.34
C PRO A 113 -0.13 -25.98 -2.74
N PHE A 114 0.15 -27.04 -3.50
CA PHE A 114 1.10 -28.10 -3.18
C PHE A 114 1.98 -28.43 -4.37
N ALA A 115 3.26 -28.69 -4.12
CA ALA A 115 4.22 -29.13 -5.14
C ALA A 115 3.81 -30.46 -5.78
N ASP A 116 3.28 -31.38 -4.95
CA ASP A 116 2.93 -32.73 -5.37
C ASP A 116 1.55 -33.16 -4.86
N LYS A 117 1.02 -34.19 -5.52
CA LYS A 117 -0.33 -34.70 -5.26
C LYS A 117 -0.45 -35.34 -3.88
N LYS A 118 0.59 -36.02 -3.41
CA LYS A 118 0.56 -36.80 -2.18
C LYS A 118 0.41 -35.86 -0.98
N SER A 119 1.19 -34.79 -0.91
CA SER A 119 1.05 -33.78 0.13
C SER A 119 -0.31 -33.09 0.09
N ALA A 120 -0.88 -32.86 -1.10
CA ALA A 120 -2.24 -32.33 -1.21
C ALA A 120 -3.30 -33.29 -0.64
N GLU A 121 -3.18 -34.60 -0.93
CA GLU A 121 -4.07 -35.63 -0.40
C GLU A 121 -3.94 -35.80 1.13
N GLU A 122 -2.72 -35.75 1.66
CA GLU A 122 -2.44 -35.74 3.11
C GLU A 122 -3.11 -34.53 3.77
N PHE A 123 -2.92 -33.34 3.20
CA PHE A 123 -3.57 -32.12 3.67
C PHE A 123 -5.11 -32.22 3.61
N MET A 124 -5.68 -32.81 2.56
CA MET A 124 -7.13 -33.00 2.47
C MET A 124 -7.68 -33.85 3.63
N ALA A 125 -6.94 -34.88 4.03
CA ALA A 125 -7.30 -35.73 5.16
C ALA A 125 -7.22 -34.98 6.49
N GLU A 126 -6.18 -34.17 6.69
CA GLU A 126 -5.93 -33.38 7.91
C GLU A 126 -6.89 -32.19 8.07
N HIS A 127 -7.19 -31.51 6.96
CA HIS A 127 -7.86 -30.20 6.93
C HIS A 127 -9.22 -30.23 6.23
N HIS A 128 -9.82 -31.42 6.12
CA HIS A 128 -11.16 -31.62 5.58
C HIS A 128 -11.36 -31.06 4.16
N GLY A 129 -10.30 -31.05 3.35
CA GLY A 129 -10.33 -30.59 1.96
C GLY A 129 -11.37 -31.36 1.14
N LYS A 130 -12.09 -30.65 0.25
CA LYS A 130 -13.23 -31.22 -0.48
C LYS A 130 -12.90 -31.61 -1.90
N THR A 131 -12.02 -30.86 -2.55
CA THR A 131 -11.73 -31.08 -3.97
C THR A 131 -10.28 -30.74 -4.25
N LEU A 132 -9.66 -31.56 -5.09
CA LEU A 132 -8.31 -31.39 -5.58
C LEU A 132 -8.39 -30.90 -7.04
N TYR A 133 -7.65 -29.86 -7.37
CA TYR A 133 -7.62 -29.27 -8.71
C TYR A 133 -6.19 -29.20 -9.25
N ARG A 134 -6.05 -29.33 -10.57
CA ARG A 134 -4.88 -28.87 -11.33
C ARG A 134 -5.10 -27.44 -11.80
N TYR A 135 -4.01 -26.70 -12.02
CA TYR A 135 -4.08 -25.34 -12.56
C TYR A 135 -4.92 -25.25 -13.83
N SER A 136 -4.77 -26.21 -14.76
CA SER A 136 -5.51 -26.27 -16.02
C SER A 136 -7.04 -26.29 -15.87
N GLU A 137 -7.57 -26.65 -14.71
CA GLU A 137 -9.00 -26.66 -14.41
C GLU A 137 -9.49 -25.32 -13.82
N LEU A 138 -8.56 -24.47 -13.38
CA LEU A 138 -8.82 -23.20 -12.70
C LEU A 138 -9.04 -22.05 -13.70
N THR A 139 -10.05 -22.19 -14.55
CA THR A 139 -10.55 -21.09 -15.37
C THR A 139 -11.13 -19.97 -14.51
N LEU A 140 -11.24 -18.75 -15.04
CA LEU A 140 -11.85 -17.64 -14.30
C LEU A 140 -13.28 -17.95 -13.85
N ALA A 141 -14.05 -18.63 -14.71
CA ALA A 141 -15.41 -19.06 -14.38
C ALA A 141 -15.42 -20.05 -13.21
N ARG A 142 -14.55 -21.08 -13.27
CA ARG A 142 -14.44 -22.10 -12.22
C ARG A 142 -13.98 -21.49 -10.90
N LEU A 143 -12.98 -20.62 -10.93
CA LEU A 143 -12.48 -19.94 -9.75
C LEU A 143 -13.56 -19.09 -9.07
N LYS A 144 -14.41 -18.38 -9.84
CA LYS A 144 -15.52 -17.59 -9.27
C LYS A 144 -16.58 -18.46 -8.60
N GLU A 145 -16.80 -19.67 -9.11
CA GLU A 145 -17.74 -20.64 -8.53
C GLU A 145 -17.22 -21.18 -7.19
N ILE A 146 -15.97 -21.64 -7.15
CA ILE A 146 -15.39 -22.33 -5.98
C ILE A 146 -14.81 -21.37 -4.94
N LEU A 147 -14.47 -20.14 -5.35
CA LEU A 147 -14.08 -19.04 -4.45
C LEU A 147 -15.16 -17.95 -4.52
N PRO A 148 -16.36 -18.19 -3.96
CA PRO A 148 -17.38 -17.17 -3.90
C PRO A 148 -16.86 -16.06 -2.99
N MET A 149 -16.35 -15.01 -3.63
CA MET A 149 -15.94 -13.82 -2.92
C MET A 149 -17.22 -13.25 -2.31
N LYS A 150 -17.40 -13.44 -1.00
CA LYS A 150 -18.17 -12.47 -0.23
C LYS A 150 -17.41 -11.18 -0.42
N HIS A 151 -17.83 -10.39 -1.41
CA HIS A 151 -17.47 -9.00 -1.45
C HIS A 151 -17.83 -8.51 -0.05
N HIS A 152 -16.83 -8.23 0.78
CA HIS A 152 -17.01 -7.17 1.77
C HIS A 152 -17.65 -6.09 0.93
N LYS A 153 -18.93 -5.77 1.21
CA LYS A 153 -19.60 -4.64 0.55
C LYS A 153 -18.50 -3.61 0.50
N LYS A 154 -18.04 -3.23 -0.70
CA LYS A 154 -17.32 -1.96 -0.81
C LYS A 154 -18.28 -1.07 -0.06
N HIS A 155 -17.89 -0.58 1.11
CA HIS A 155 -18.56 0.56 1.67
C HIS A 155 -18.28 1.58 0.60
N LYS A 156 -19.17 1.63 -0.42
CA LYS A 156 -19.12 2.56 -1.53
C LYS A 156 -19.45 3.83 -0.79
N GLU A 157 -18.38 4.41 -0.30
CA GLU A 157 -18.47 5.37 0.76
C GLU A 157 -19.24 6.53 0.16
N LYS A 158 -20.37 6.87 0.80
CA LYS A 158 -21.47 7.66 0.23
C LYS A 158 -20.90 8.74 -0.69
N ALA A 159 -21.36 8.80 -1.95
CA ALA A 159 -20.93 9.89 -2.83
C ALA A 159 -21.27 11.23 -2.18
N LEU A 160 -20.51 12.28 -2.50
CA LEU A 160 -20.90 13.63 -2.10
C LEU A 160 -22.28 13.93 -2.74
N ASP A 161 -23.23 14.41 -1.96
CA ASP A 161 -24.56 14.82 -2.44
C ASP A 161 -24.56 16.18 -3.14
N GLY A 162 -23.45 16.93 -3.05
CA GLY A 162 -23.26 18.20 -3.76
C GLY A 162 -23.43 19.42 -2.87
N SER A 163 -24.02 19.24 -1.69
CA SER A 163 -24.29 20.32 -0.73
C SER A 163 -23.37 20.28 0.50
N GLU A 164 -22.60 19.21 0.68
CA GLU A 164 -21.81 19.05 1.89
C GLU A 164 -20.73 20.11 2.01
N ARG A 165 -20.65 20.68 3.22
CA ARG A 165 -19.71 21.74 3.56
C ARG A 165 -18.56 21.19 4.38
N CYS A 166 -17.37 21.75 4.15
CA CYS A 166 -16.20 21.47 4.95
C CYS A 166 -16.47 21.87 6.40
N ALA A 167 -16.28 20.93 7.33
CA ALA A 167 -16.48 21.16 8.75
C ALA A 167 -15.52 22.18 9.38
N ARG A 168 -14.43 22.55 8.68
CA ARG A 168 -13.48 23.58 9.13
C ARG A 168 -13.78 24.96 8.55
N CYS A 169 -13.95 25.08 7.23
CA CYS A 169 -14.03 26.39 6.57
C CYS A 169 -15.38 26.69 5.90
N GLY A 170 -16.32 25.74 5.88
CA GLY A 170 -17.65 25.93 5.30
C GLY A 170 -17.72 25.86 3.77
N MET A 171 -16.60 25.67 3.06
CA MET A 171 -16.58 25.51 1.60
C MET A 171 -17.36 24.28 1.14
N ILE A 172 -18.04 24.38 0.01
CA ILE A 172 -18.74 23.26 -0.63
C ILE A 172 -17.70 22.29 -1.20
N ILE A 173 -17.72 21.05 -0.73
CA ILE A 173 -16.68 20.05 -1.01
C ILE A 173 -16.80 19.51 -2.44
N ALA A 174 -18.02 19.42 -2.97
CA ALA A 174 -18.26 18.94 -4.33
C ALA A 174 -17.62 19.79 -5.42
N LYS A 175 -17.18 21.03 -5.11
CA LYS A 175 -16.39 21.87 -6.02
C LYS A 175 -14.91 21.48 -6.07
N HIS A 176 -14.44 20.69 -5.11
CA HIS A 176 -13.05 20.27 -4.94
C HIS A 176 -12.93 18.78 -4.62
N PRO A 177 -13.56 17.88 -5.40
CA PRO A 177 -13.68 16.48 -5.03
C PRO A 177 -12.32 15.78 -4.92
N LYS A 178 -11.31 16.20 -5.71
CA LYS A 178 -9.95 15.64 -5.67
C LYS A 178 -9.18 15.94 -4.37
N TRP A 179 -9.63 16.92 -3.59
CA TRP A 179 -8.97 17.37 -2.36
C TRP A 179 -9.69 16.89 -1.09
N GLU A 180 -10.74 16.09 -1.27
CA GLU A 180 -11.63 15.66 -0.19
C GLU A 180 -10.89 14.92 0.93
N GLY A 181 -11.15 15.36 2.16
CA GLY A 181 -10.79 14.65 3.38
C GLY A 181 -12.01 14.15 4.13
N ARG A 182 -11.86 13.02 4.82
CA ARG A 182 -12.92 12.39 5.61
C ARG A 182 -12.40 12.01 6.99
N MET A 183 -13.16 12.35 8.02
CA MET A 183 -12.96 11.88 9.38
C MET A 183 -14.20 11.10 9.82
N HIS A 184 -13.99 9.94 10.41
CA HIS A 184 -15.08 9.13 10.95
C HIS A 184 -14.76 8.74 12.39
N LYS A 185 -15.58 9.21 13.32
CA LYS A 185 -15.55 8.81 14.73
C LYS A 185 -16.54 7.67 14.94
N LYS A 186 -16.24 6.79 15.91
CA LYS A 186 -17.07 5.61 16.20
C LYS A 186 -18.48 6.05 16.61
N GLY A 187 -19.48 5.64 15.83
CA GLY A 187 -20.90 5.95 16.10
C GLY A 187 -21.38 7.31 15.60
N GLU A 188 -20.52 8.09 14.93
CA GLU A 188 -20.89 9.39 14.37
C GLU A 188 -21.01 9.35 12.84
N GLU A 189 -21.74 10.32 12.29
CA GLU A 189 -21.74 10.56 10.85
C GLU A 189 -20.33 10.96 10.37
N ARG A 190 -20.05 10.69 9.10
CA ARG A 190 -18.79 11.11 8.48
C ARG A 190 -18.68 12.64 8.50
N VAL A 191 -17.53 13.14 8.95
CA VAL A 191 -17.18 14.56 8.89
C VAL A 191 -16.30 14.79 7.66
N LEU A 192 -16.63 15.81 6.88
CA LEU A 192 -16.00 16.03 5.57
C LEU A 192 -15.19 17.33 5.54
N PHE A 193 -14.12 17.32 4.74
CA PHE A 193 -13.20 18.43 4.56
C PHE A 193 -12.92 18.68 3.10
N CYS A 194 -12.82 19.95 2.71
CA CYS A 194 -12.57 20.32 1.31
C CYS A 194 -11.10 20.15 0.90
N ALA A 195 -10.17 19.96 1.85
CA ALA A 195 -8.74 19.92 1.61
C ALA A 195 -8.00 19.12 2.69
N PRO A 196 -6.81 18.55 2.38
CA PRO A 196 -5.95 17.89 3.35
C PRO A 196 -5.60 18.78 4.54
N ARG A 197 -5.19 20.04 4.31
CA ARG A 197 -4.95 21.01 5.38
C ARG A 197 -6.09 21.10 6.36
N CYS A 198 -7.34 21.00 5.89
CA CYS A 198 -8.50 21.28 6.71
C CYS A 198 -8.76 20.14 7.67
N LEU A 199 -8.57 18.91 7.19
CA LEU A 199 -8.60 17.72 8.02
C LEU A 199 -7.42 17.72 9.00
N LEU A 200 -6.18 17.92 8.51
CA LEU A 200 -4.96 17.84 9.32
C LEU A 200 -4.92 18.92 10.41
N MET A 201 -5.37 20.14 10.12
CA MET A 201 -5.47 21.17 11.16
C MET A 201 -6.56 20.88 12.18
N THR A 202 -7.61 20.12 11.81
CA THR A 202 -8.71 19.72 12.71
C THR A 202 -8.39 18.46 13.50
N ASN A 203 -7.48 17.63 13.00
CA ASN A 203 -6.98 16.45 13.67
C ASN A 203 -5.47 16.35 13.41
N PRO A 204 -4.66 17.15 14.11
CA PRO A 204 -3.21 17.05 14.05
C PRO A 204 -2.73 15.82 14.83
N ALA A 205 -1.45 15.48 14.68
CA ALA A 205 -0.87 14.26 15.24
C ALA A 205 -0.89 14.21 16.79
N ASP A 206 -0.80 15.38 17.41
CA ASP A 206 -0.81 15.60 18.85
C ASP A 206 -2.23 15.69 19.45
N GLN A 207 -3.27 15.52 18.64
CA GLN A 207 -4.65 15.40 19.13
C GLN A 207 -5.01 13.95 19.43
N ASP A 208 -5.55 13.69 20.63
CA ASP A 208 -6.17 12.40 20.93
C ASP A 208 -7.36 12.16 19.99
N SER A 209 -7.20 11.13 19.19
CA SER A 209 -8.10 10.73 18.12
C SER A 209 -8.30 9.22 18.10
N SER A 210 -8.14 8.60 19.27
CA SER A 210 -8.34 7.17 19.48
C SER A 210 -9.69 6.72 18.91
N GLY A 211 -9.68 5.67 18.07
CA GLY A 211 -10.90 5.18 17.40
C GLY A 211 -11.42 6.04 16.24
N THR A 212 -10.72 7.11 15.85
CA THR A 212 -11.08 7.96 14.70
C THR A 212 -10.35 7.52 13.44
N LYS A 213 -11.06 7.28 12.35
CA LYS A 213 -10.47 7.01 11.02
C LYS A 213 -10.31 8.31 10.25
N LEU A 214 -9.13 8.53 9.69
CA LEU A 214 -8.81 9.68 8.86
C LEU A 214 -8.49 9.20 7.45
N LYS A 215 -9.15 9.76 6.44
CA LYS A 215 -8.89 9.45 5.05
C LYS A 215 -8.71 10.70 4.23
N LEU A 216 -7.78 10.65 3.29
CA LEU A 216 -7.48 11.71 2.33
C LEU A 216 -7.38 11.10 0.93
N ARG A 217 -7.56 11.90 -0.11
CA ARG A 217 -7.35 11.44 -1.48
C ARG A 217 -5.89 11.50 -1.86
N ASP A 218 -5.33 10.36 -2.22
CA ASP A 218 -4.04 10.27 -2.89
C ASP A 218 -4.01 11.12 -4.16
N TYR A 219 -2.93 11.88 -4.37
CA TYR A 219 -2.87 12.89 -5.42
C TYR A 219 -3.04 12.32 -6.84
N TYR A 220 -2.27 11.28 -7.19
CA TYR A 220 -2.29 10.72 -8.54
C TYR A 220 -3.48 9.79 -8.75
N SER A 221 -3.70 8.84 -7.83
CA SER A 221 -4.75 7.82 -8.01
C SER A 221 -6.14 8.33 -7.67
N THR A 222 -6.26 9.44 -6.94
CA THR A 222 -7.52 10.00 -6.40
C THR A 222 -8.26 9.09 -5.42
N ASN A 223 -7.69 7.95 -5.08
CA ASN A 223 -8.25 6.99 -4.14
C ASN A 223 -8.17 7.52 -2.71
N LEU A 224 -9.13 7.15 -1.88
CA LEU A 224 -9.06 7.43 -0.45
C LEU A 224 -8.05 6.51 0.23
N ILE A 225 -7.05 7.11 0.87
CA ILE A 225 -5.99 6.46 1.61
C ILE A 225 -6.07 6.82 3.10
N ASP A 226 -5.52 5.96 3.96
CA ASP A 226 -5.42 6.25 5.40
C ASP A 226 -4.40 7.37 5.62
N ALA A 227 -4.86 8.49 6.19
CA ALA A 227 -4.01 9.65 6.43
C ALA A 227 -2.84 9.34 7.38
N ARG A 228 -3.00 8.40 8.33
CA ARG A 228 -1.95 8.06 9.29
C ARG A 228 -0.80 7.25 8.68
N ALA A 229 -1.07 6.54 7.59
CA ALA A 229 -0.07 5.76 6.87
C ALA A 229 0.55 6.54 5.68
N ALA A 230 -0.05 7.66 5.30
CA ALA A 230 0.32 8.44 4.14
C ALA A 230 1.63 9.23 4.33
N TRP A 231 2.17 9.65 3.19
CA TRP A 231 3.24 10.62 3.06
C TRP A 231 2.69 11.96 2.61
N PHE A 232 3.22 13.06 3.13
CA PHE A 232 2.72 14.41 2.87
C PHE A 232 3.83 15.29 2.32
N VAL A 233 3.65 15.79 1.10
CA VAL A 233 4.56 16.78 0.51
C VAL A 233 4.07 18.18 0.87
N ALA A 234 4.97 19.02 1.36
CA ALA A 234 4.72 20.42 1.67
C ALA A 234 5.57 21.35 0.80
N GLY A 235 5.06 22.56 0.54
CA GLY A 235 5.79 23.60 -0.18
C GLY A 235 5.92 23.41 -1.69
N SER A 236 5.06 22.59 -2.29
CA SER A 236 4.96 22.46 -3.75
C SER A 236 4.29 23.68 -4.40
N ASP A 237 4.38 23.76 -5.73
CA ASP A 237 3.63 24.74 -6.53
C ASP A 237 2.14 24.40 -6.70
N VAL A 238 1.73 23.16 -6.41
CA VAL A 238 0.32 22.75 -6.43
C VAL A 238 -0.44 23.34 -5.25
N MET A 239 -1.55 24.01 -5.56
CA MET A 239 -2.43 24.67 -4.59
C MET A 239 -3.70 23.86 -4.34
N GLY A 240 -4.06 23.72 -3.06
CA GLY A 240 -5.36 23.25 -2.65
C GLY A 240 -6.42 24.36 -2.71
N PRO A 241 -7.70 24.05 -2.41
CA PRO A 241 -8.82 25.02 -2.41
C PRO A 241 -8.62 26.24 -1.50
N MET A 242 -7.67 26.15 -0.57
CA MET A 242 -7.34 27.15 0.44
C MET A 242 -5.88 27.64 0.32
N GLY A 243 -5.23 27.44 -0.84
CA GLY A 243 -3.84 27.85 -1.09
C GLY A 243 -2.82 26.72 -0.86
N PRO A 244 -1.56 27.04 -0.47
CA PRO A 244 -0.47 26.06 -0.37
C PRO A 244 -0.82 24.92 0.58
N ASP A 245 -0.86 23.66 0.18
CA ASP A 245 -1.43 22.56 0.99
C ASP A 245 -0.39 21.49 1.36
N LEU A 246 -0.81 20.47 2.12
CA LEU A 246 -0.04 19.21 2.26
C LEU A 246 -0.62 18.16 1.32
N ILE A 247 0.18 17.71 0.36
CA ILE A 247 -0.25 16.81 -0.70
C ILE A 247 -0.04 15.35 -0.25
N PRO A 248 -1.10 14.54 -0.11
CA PRO A 248 -1.01 13.20 0.45
C PRO A 248 -0.73 12.13 -0.62
N PHE A 249 0.08 11.15 -0.25
CA PHE A 249 0.48 10.01 -1.09
C PHE A 249 0.42 8.69 -0.33
N ALA A 250 -0.02 7.64 -1.01
CA ALA A 250 -0.09 6.29 -0.45
C ALA A 250 1.28 5.71 -0.11
N ASP A 251 2.31 6.12 -0.84
CA ASP A 251 3.68 5.61 -0.75
C ASP A 251 4.73 6.72 -0.93
N LYS A 252 5.96 6.41 -0.51
CA LYS A 252 7.06 7.38 -0.48
C LYS A 252 7.61 7.70 -1.87
N LYS A 253 7.55 6.73 -2.80
CA LYS A 253 8.12 6.87 -4.14
C LYS A 253 7.31 7.91 -4.91
N SER A 254 5.99 7.74 -4.96
CA SER A 254 5.06 8.71 -5.58
C SER A 254 5.21 10.11 -4.99
N ALA A 255 5.40 10.21 -3.67
CA ALA A 255 5.62 11.50 -3.01
C ALA A 255 6.93 12.18 -3.46
N LYS A 256 8.01 11.41 -3.66
CA LYS A 256 9.29 11.94 -4.13
C LYS A 256 9.23 12.37 -5.60
N GLU A 257 8.61 11.55 -6.45
CA GLU A 257 8.37 11.91 -7.85
C GLU A 257 7.60 13.23 -7.95
N PHE A 258 6.54 13.38 -7.15
CA PHE A 258 5.82 14.64 -7.06
C PHE A 258 6.68 15.81 -6.58
N MET A 259 7.58 15.60 -5.61
CA MET A 259 8.48 16.67 -5.15
C MET A 259 9.39 17.17 -6.28
N ASP A 260 9.87 16.26 -7.13
CA ASP A 260 10.71 16.60 -8.27
C ASP A 260 9.91 17.35 -9.35
N GLU A 261 8.69 16.89 -9.65
CA GLU A 261 7.77 17.49 -10.63
C GLU A 261 7.23 18.87 -10.21
N HIS A 262 6.92 19.02 -8.92
CA HIS A 262 6.15 20.14 -8.37
C HIS A 262 6.92 20.96 -7.33
N HIS A 263 8.25 20.85 -7.34
CA HIS A 263 9.15 21.62 -6.50
C HIS A 263 8.88 21.51 -4.99
N GLY A 264 8.39 20.35 -4.54
CA GLY A 264 8.10 20.08 -3.13
C GLY A 264 9.34 20.27 -2.25
N LYS A 265 9.15 20.88 -1.07
CA LYS A 265 10.26 21.30 -0.19
C LYS A 265 10.51 20.38 0.98
N ALA A 266 9.46 19.72 1.46
CA ALA A 266 9.56 18.84 2.62
C ALA A 266 8.59 17.69 2.50
N LEU A 267 8.95 16.58 3.13
CA LEU A 267 8.18 15.34 3.17
C LEU A 267 7.95 14.95 4.62
N TYR A 268 6.69 14.72 4.99
CA TYR A 268 6.28 14.39 6.35
C TYR A 268 5.46 13.11 6.40
N ARG A 269 5.55 12.40 7.52
CA ARG A 269 4.56 11.42 7.97
C ARG A 269 3.52 12.11 8.83
N TYR A 270 2.33 11.51 8.95
CA TYR A 270 1.29 12.05 9.82
C TYR A 270 1.77 12.31 11.24
N SER A 271 2.56 11.40 11.83
CA SER A 271 3.08 11.52 13.20
C SER A 271 3.94 12.76 13.45
N GLU A 272 4.45 13.40 12.40
CA GLU A 272 5.28 14.61 12.48
C GLU A 272 4.44 15.91 12.37
N LEU A 273 3.16 15.80 12.03
CA LEU A 273 2.25 16.91 11.77
C LEU A 273 1.51 17.33 13.04
N THR A 274 2.25 17.79 14.05
CA THR A 274 1.67 18.44 15.23
C THR A 274 0.97 19.74 14.84
N LEU A 275 0.09 20.24 15.70
CA LEU A 275 -0.61 21.50 15.44
C LEU A 275 0.38 22.67 15.23
N GLU A 276 1.45 22.69 16.03
CA GLU A 276 2.51 23.68 15.91
C GLU A 276 3.20 23.59 14.54
N ARG A 277 3.65 22.39 14.14
CA ARG A 277 4.29 22.16 12.85
C ARG A 277 3.38 22.57 11.69
N LEU A 278 2.11 22.20 11.76
CA LEU A 278 1.14 22.53 10.72
C LEU A 278 0.98 24.05 10.56
N LYS A 279 1.01 24.84 11.64
CA LYS A 279 0.95 26.30 11.57
C LYS A 279 2.19 26.91 10.92
N GLU A 280 3.36 26.33 11.15
CA GLU A 280 4.62 26.75 10.50
C GLU A 280 4.59 26.46 8.98
N ILE A 281 4.15 25.25 8.61
CA ILE A 281 4.09 24.80 7.21
C ILE A 281 2.99 25.55 6.43
N LEU A 282 1.84 25.79 7.07
CA LEU A 282 0.65 26.37 6.47
C LEU A 282 0.28 27.69 7.15
N PRO A 283 1.10 28.74 6.98
CA PRO A 283 0.82 30.02 7.62
C PRO A 283 -0.50 30.58 7.10
N MET A 284 -1.42 30.90 8.02
CA MET A 284 -2.64 31.61 7.66
C MET A 284 -2.27 33.05 7.31
N LYS A 285 -2.57 33.48 6.07
CA LYS A 285 -2.51 34.91 5.74
C LYS A 285 -3.62 35.63 6.50
N HIS A 286 -3.30 36.15 7.68
CA HIS A 286 -4.15 37.15 8.32
C HIS A 286 -4.06 38.41 7.47
N ASN A 287 -5.12 38.68 6.70
CA ASN A 287 -5.32 39.99 6.09
C ASN A 287 -5.56 40.97 7.25
N LYS A 288 -4.49 41.58 7.79
CA LYS A 288 -4.62 42.76 8.65
C LYS A 288 -5.22 43.84 7.76
N LYS A 289 -6.55 43.97 7.77
CA LYS A 289 -7.21 45.19 7.29
C LYS A 289 -6.65 46.30 8.16
N LYS A 290 -5.71 47.08 7.63
CA LYS A 290 -5.38 48.39 8.21
C LYS A 290 -6.67 49.20 8.12
N HIS A 291 -7.36 49.37 9.24
CA HIS A 291 -8.39 50.39 9.34
C HIS A 291 -7.69 51.72 9.15
N HIS A 292 -7.82 52.29 7.94
CA HIS A 292 -7.55 53.70 7.74
C HIS A 292 -8.64 54.47 8.50
N GLU A 293 -8.27 54.91 9.69
CA GLU A 293 -8.97 55.98 10.39
C GLU A 293 -8.89 57.22 9.49
N LYS A 294 -10.03 57.62 8.93
CA LYS A 294 -10.15 58.91 8.26
C LYS A 294 -10.17 59.97 9.35
N GLN A 295 -9.18 60.86 9.32
CA GLN A 295 -9.25 62.19 9.94
C GLN A 295 -10.31 63.03 9.23
#